data_AF-A0A2W4W6V6-F1
#
_entry.id   AF-A0A2W4W6V6-F1
#
_cell.length_a   1.000
_cell.length_b   1.000
_cell.length_c   1.000
_cell.angle_alpha   90.00
_cell.angle_beta   90.00
_cell.angle_gamma   90.00
#
_symmetry.space_group_name_H-M   'P 1'
#
loop_
_entity.id
_entity.type
_entity.pdbx_description
1 polymer ?
#
loop_
_entity_poly.entity_id
_entity_poly.type
_entity_poly.pdbx_seq_one_letter_code
_entity_poly.pdbx_strand_id
1 'polypeptide(L)'
;MTYGEARRIILKQGWKPNPEVTTNFRSTVVKAIFDRGYTEVSDCSGTGEAPCRYEFVNQNGDLLYVVTAGRNSLLRNWWIGKKAL
;
A
#
# COMPACT_ATOMS: atom_id res chain seq x y z
N MET A 1 -12.29 -4.83 7.70
CA MET A 1 -11.22 -3.91 8.13
C MET A 1 -10.88 -2.97 6.98
N THR A 2 -10.85 -1.68 7.26
CA THR A 2 -10.42 -0.63 6.34
C THR A 2 -8.89 -0.61 6.20
N TYR A 3 -8.39 -0.04 5.11
CA TYR A 3 -6.96 0.19 4.95
C TYR A 3 -6.37 1.05 6.08
N GLY A 4 -7.07 2.10 6.52
CA GLY A 4 -6.61 2.95 7.62
C GLY A 4 -6.45 2.18 8.94
N GLU A 5 -7.34 1.23 9.23
CA GLU A 5 -7.19 0.33 10.37
C GLU A 5 -5.98 -0.58 10.24
N ALA A 6 -5.79 -1.22 9.09
CA ALA A 6 -4.62 -2.05 8.82
C ALA A 6 -3.33 -1.26 8.95
N ARG A 7 -3.26 -0.08 8.33
CA ARG A 7 -2.08 0.79 8.35
C ARG A 7 -1.65 1.09 9.78
N ARG A 8 -2.59 1.40 10.68
CA ARG A 8 -2.28 1.63 12.10
C ARG A 8 -1.67 0.39 12.76
N ILE A 9 -2.16 -0.80 12.46
CA ILE A 9 -1.63 -2.07 13.00
C ILE A 9 -0.23 -2.33 12.45
N ILE A 10 -0.04 -2.21 11.14
CA ILE A 10 1.22 -2.42 10.43
C ILE A 10 2.32 -1.50 10.99
N LEU A 11 2.03 -0.20 11.10
CA LEU A 11 2.98 0.78 11.65
C LEU A 11 3.31 0.49 13.12
N LYS A 12 2.32 0.08 13.94
CA LYS A 12 2.56 -0.32 15.34
C LYS A 12 3.44 -1.56 15.47
N GLN A 13 3.47 -2.43 14.47
CA GLN A 13 4.32 -3.62 14.43
C GLN A 13 5.74 -3.33 13.91
N GLY A 14 6.10 -2.06 13.67
CA GLY A 14 7.45 -1.67 13.28
C GLY A 14 7.73 -1.69 11.78
N TRP A 15 6.72 -2.00 10.97
CA TRP A 15 6.79 -1.80 9.51
C TRP A 15 6.73 -0.31 9.20
N LYS A 16 7.39 0.11 8.11
CA LYS A 16 7.42 1.50 7.63
C LYS A 16 7.04 1.55 6.16
N PRO A 17 6.52 2.68 5.63
CA PRO A 17 6.37 2.86 4.19
C PRO A 17 7.67 2.48 3.46
N ASN A 18 7.56 1.68 2.39
CA ASN A 18 8.72 1.29 1.60
C ASN A 18 9.30 2.55 0.91
N PRO A 19 10.54 2.98 1.22
CA PRO A 19 11.13 4.17 0.60
C PRO A 19 11.47 3.95 -0.88
N GLU A 20 11.55 2.70 -1.33
CA GLU A 20 11.83 2.32 -2.73
C GLU A 20 10.54 2.06 -3.53
N VAL A 21 9.36 2.36 -2.96
CA VAL A 21 8.09 2.17 -3.66
C VAL A 21 8.06 2.97 -4.97
N THR A 22 7.74 2.30 -6.08
CA THR A 22 7.48 2.99 -7.34
C THR A 22 6.01 3.40 -7.37
N THR A 23 5.75 4.68 -7.12
CA THR A 23 4.42 5.28 -7.14
C THR A 23 4.03 5.73 -8.56
N ASN A 24 2.87 5.29 -9.06
CA ASN A 24 2.34 5.68 -10.36
C ASN A 24 1.70 7.07 -10.34
N PHE A 25 2.53 8.13 -10.35
CA PHE A 25 2.04 9.52 -10.36
C PHE A 25 1.29 9.94 -11.64
N ARG A 26 1.25 9.09 -12.68
CA ARG A 26 0.39 9.34 -13.85
C ARG A 26 -1.08 9.11 -13.54
N SER A 27 -1.39 8.32 -12.51
CA SER A 27 -2.75 8.14 -12.02
C SER A 27 -3.13 9.28 -11.08
N THR A 28 -4.18 10.04 -11.42
CA THR A 28 -4.71 11.12 -10.59
C THR A 28 -5.21 10.62 -9.24
N VAL A 29 -5.75 9.39 -9.20
CA VAL A 29 -6.20 8.74 -7.96
C VAL A 29 -5.01 8.42 -7.05
N VAL A 30 -3.95 7.82 -7.61
CA VAL A 30 -2.72 7.51 -6.86
C VAL A 30 -2.09 8.80 -6.34
N LYS A 31 -2.01 9.84 -7.17
CA LYS A 31 -1.50 11.15 -6.75
C LYS A 31 -2.31 11.74 -5.60
N ALA A 32 -3.65 11.71 -5.67
CA ALA A 32 -4.50 12.22 -4.61
C ALA A 32 -4.36 11.42 -3.29
N ILE A 33 -4.13 10.10 -3.37
CA ILE A 33 -3.86 9.26 -2.20
C ILE A 33 -2.49 9.62 -1.59
N PHE A 34 -1.46 9.76 -2.43
CA PHE A 34 -0.12 10.14 -2.00
C PHE A 34 -0.11 11.52 -1.32
N ASP A 35 -0.76 12.52 -1.94
CA ASP A 35 -0.85 13.90 -1.43
C ASP A 35 -1.60 13.97 -0.07
N ARG A 36 -2.37 12.93 0.30
CA ARG A 36 -2.99 12.77 1.64
C ARG A 36 -2.08 12.13 2.69
N GLY A 37 -0.82 11.83 2.35
CA GLY A 37 0.18 11.27 3.27
C GLY A 37 0.27 9.74 3.28
N TYR A 38 -0.38 9.06 2.34
CA TYR A 38 -0.21 7.62 2.12
C TYR A 38 0.92 7.38 1.13
N THR A 39 2.15 7.69 1.55
CA THR A 39 3.36 7.62 0.71
C THR A 39 3.72 6.19 0.29
N GLU A 40 3.15 5.19 0.98
CA GLU A 40 3.32 3.77 0.66
C GLU A 40 2.50 3.30 -0.54
N VAL A 41 1.66 4.14 -1.17
CA VAL A 41 0.85 3.76 -2.33
C VAL A 41 1.75 3.53 -3.56
N SER A 42 1.62 2.37 -4.20
CA SER A 42 2.32 2.06 -5.44
C SER A 42 1.43 2.38 -6.65
N ASP A 43 0.29 1.69 -6.79
CA ASP A 43 -0.59 1.86 -7.93
C ASP A 43 -2.03 1.46 -7.58
N CYS A 44 -2.99 1.92 -8.37
CA CYS A 44 -4.38 1.53 -8.30
C CYS A 44 -4.89 1.08 -9.67
N SER A 45 -5.61 -0.04 -9.71
CA SER A 45 -6.22 -0.52 -10.95
C SER A 45 -7.25 0.48 -11.48
N GLY A 46 -7.29 0.66 -12.80
CA GLY A 46 -8.29 1.48 -13.49
C GLY A 46 -9.61 0.76 -13.80
N THR A 47 -9.82 -0.45 -13.24
CA THR A 47 -11.01 -1.28 -13.50
C THR A 47 -12.07 -1.10 -12.41
N GLY A 48 -13.31 -1.56 -12.62
CA GLY A 48 -14.50 -1.25 -11.80
C GLY A 48 -14.31 -1.22 -10.26
N GLU A 49 -13.59 -2.20 -9.68
CA GLU A 49 -13.32 -2.27 -8.24
C GLU A 49 -12.11 -1.43 -7.78
N ALA A 50 -11.28 -0.96 -8.70
CA ALA A 50 -10.11 -0.10 -8.49
C ALA A 50 -9.22 -0.44 -7.26
N PRO A 51 -8.79 -1.70 -7.08
CA PRO A 51 -7.89 -2.07 -5.99
C PRO A 51 -6.59 -1.26 -6.03
N CYS A 52 -6.13 -0.80 -4.87
CA CYS A 52 -4.84 -0.14 -4.71
C CYS A 52 -3.85 -1.04 -3.98
N ARG A 53 -2.58 -1.00 -4.40
CA ARG A 53 -1.46 -1.67 -3.74
C ARG A 53 -0.67 -0.67 -2.90
N TYR A 54 -0.33 -1.08 -1.69
CA TYR A 54 0.50 -0.36 -0.75
C TYR A 54 1.66 -1.23 -0.29
N GLU A 55 2.83 -0.62 -0.07
CA GLU A 55 4.07 -1.33 0.18
C GLU A 55 4.77 -0.83 1.45
N PHE A 56 5.09 -1.77 2.32
CA PHE A 56 5.81 -1.52 3.56
C PHE A 56 7.07 -2.38 3.61
N VAL A 57 8.03 -1.95 4.42
CA VAL A 57 9.28 -2.66 4.69
C VAL A 57 9.52 -2.76 6.20
N ASN A 58 10.10 -3.87 6.66
CA ASN A 58 10.52 -4.04 8.04
C ASN A 58 12.05 -3.86 8.20
N GLN A 59 12.56 -3.96 9.43
CA GLN A 59 13.99 -3.86 9.73
C GLN A 59 14.86 -4.95 9.10
N ASN A 60 14.27 -6.08 8.70
CA ASN A 60 14.97 -7.18 8.03
C ASN A 60 15.01 -7.00 6.51
N GLY A 61 14.36 -5.97 5.97
CA GLY A 61 14.21 -5.76 4.54
C GLY A 61 13.12 -6.60 3.87
N ASP A 62 12.27 -7.29 4.64
CA ASP A 62 11.09 -7.96 4.07
C ASP A 62 10.08 -6.91 3.59
N LEU A 63 9.38 -7.23 2.49
CA LEU A 63 8.35 -6.36 1.91
C LEU A 63 6.97 -6.89 2.24
N LEU A 64 6.11 -6.03 2.77
CA LEU A 64 4.69 -6.33 2.99
C LEU A 64 3.87 -5.57 1.94
N TYR A 65 3.10 -6.33 1.16
CA TYR A 65 2.16 -5.82 0.18
C TYR A 65 0.75 -5.88 0.75
N VAL A 66 0.02 -4.77 0.64
CA VAL A 66 -1.37 -4.66 1.09
C VAL A 66 -2.22 -4.21 -0.08
N VAL A 67 -3.30 -4.92 -0.35
CA VAL A 67 -4.20 -4.64 -1.47
C VAL A 67 -5.60 -4.38 -0.94
N THR A 68 -6.19 -3.25 -1.36
CA THR A 68 -7.60 -2.94 -1.08
C THR A 68 -8.55 -3.50 -2.14
N ALA A 69 -9.83 -3.58 -1.80
CA ALA A 69 -10.95 -3.82 -2.70
C ALA A 69 -11.87 -2.61 -2.71
N GLY A 70 -12.42 -2.32 -3.88
CA GLY A 70 -13.49 -1.36 -4.07
C GLY A 70 -13.08 0.09 -3.81
N ARG A 71 -14.02 0.99 -4.07
CA ARG A 71 -13.94 2.40 -3.68
C ARG A 71 -13.93 2.61 -2.15
N ASN A 72 -14.39 1.60 -1.40
CA ASN A 72 -14.51 1.66 0.07
C ASN A 72 -13.20 1.39 0.82
N SER A 73 -12.09 1.19 0.11
CA SER A 73 -10.75 1.00 0.70
C SER A 73 -10.70 -0.15 1.73
N LEU A 74 -11.54 -1.18 1.54
CA LEU A 74 -11.54 -2.36 2.39
C LEU A 74 -10.33 -3.20 2.06
N LEU A 75 -9.69 -3.82 3.06
CA LEU A 75 -8.62 -4.77 2.80
C LEU A 75 -9.17 -5.98 2.04
N ARG A 76 -8.44 -6.37 1.00
CA ARG A 76 -8.75 -7.58 0.22
C ARG A 76 -7.75 -8.68 0.50
N ASN A 77 -6.47 -8.41 0.23
CA ASN A 77 -5.37 -9.36 0.31
C ASN A 77 -4.13 -8.67 0.88
N TRP A 78 -3.23 -9.46 1.46
CA TRP A 78 -1.89 -9.02 1.84
C TRP A 78 -0.93 -10.21 1.82
N TRP A 79 0.36 -9.94 1.62
CA TRP A 79 1.40 -10.98 1.66
C TRP A 79 2.78 -10.36 1.95
N ILE A 80 3.69 -11.18 2.47
CA ILE A 80 5.10 -10.81 2.67
C ILE A 80 5.93 -11.42 1.53
N GLY A 81 6.67 -10.57 0.82
CA GLY A 81 7.70 -10.97 -0.13
C GLY A 81 9.10 -10.72 0.44
N LYS A 82 10.09 -11.43 -0.09
CA LYS A 82 11.50 -11.11 0.14
C LYS A 82 12.01 -10.21 -0.98
N LYS A 83 12.88 -9.26 -0.65
CA LYS A 83 13.67 -8.55 -1.67
C LYS A 83 14.52 -9.61 -2.37
N ALA A 84 14.42 -9.70 -3.70
CA ALA A 84 15.34 -10.52 -4.48
C ALA A 84 16.74 -9.91 -4.31
N LEU A 85 17.70 -10.74 -3.87
CA LEU A 85 19.11 -10.37 -3.76
C LEU A 85 19.69 -10.06 -5.14
#